data_AF-A0A7S0NCB8-F1
#
_entry.id   AF-A0A7S0NCB8-F1
#
_cell.length_a   1.000
_cell.length_b   1.000
_cell.length_c   1.000
_cell.angle_alpha   90.00
_cell.angle_beta   90.00
_cell.angle_gamma   90.00
#
_symmetry.space_group_name_H-M   'P 1'
#
loop_
_entity.id
_entity.type
_entity.pdbx_description
1 polymer ?
#
loop_
_entity_poly.entity_id
_entity_poly.type
_entity_poly.pdbx_seq_one_letter_code
_entity_poly.pdbx_strand_id
1 'polypeptide(L)'
;KWAEELLKGPDYLGSAEQAGWVLTRGHALEWLTPDYGFKDHWSRQDGCGAYRTYLRERITRDVKLFRGRYHSYDVWNEILNVREFLDKCDLWKDTVKDAFRWAAAADPTAQLCINEYKLVEGGDRTEEMVQVVGQWLAE
;
A
#
# COMPACT_ATOMS: atom_id res chain seq x y z
N LYS A 1 5.86 -4.48 19.50
CA LYS A 1 6.61 -5.66 19.99
C LYS A 1 6.25 -6.92 19.20
N TRP A 2 5.13 -7.60 19.44
CA TRP A 2 4.80 -8.85 18.71
C TRP A 2 4.66 -8.71 17.18
N ALA A 3 3.97 -7.67 16.71
CA ALA A 3 3.85 -7.40 15.27
C ALA A 3 5.17 -7.01 14.61
N GLU A 4 6.09 -6.38 15.36
CA GLU A 4 7.40 -5.97 14.85
C GLU A 4 8.35 -7.17 14.71
N GLU A 5 8.27 -8.13 15.63
CA GLU A 5 9.04 -9.38 15.59
C GLU A 5 8.58 -10.27 14.43
N LEU A 6 7.27 -10.39 14.20
CA LEU A 6 6.70 -11.12 13.05
C LEU A 6 7.08 -10.49 11.70
N LEU A 7 7.00 -9.17 11.59
CA LEU A 7 7.36 -8.45 10.36
C LEU A 7 8.87 -8.47 10.07
N LYS A 8 9.71 -8.68 11.09
CA LYS A 8 11.17 -8.80 10.94
C LYS A 8 11.65 -10.23 10.72
N GLY A 9 10.79 -11.24 10.91
CA GLY A 9 11.01 -12.65 10.54
C GLY A 9 12.33 -13.25 11.05
N PRO A 10 12.81 -14.37 10.46
CA PRO A 10 14.25 -14.63 10.42
C PRO A 10 14.91 -13.35 9.89
N ASP A 11 16.08 -12.96 10.42
CA ASP A 11 16.72 -11.67 10.18
C ASP A 11 17.24 -11.51 8.73
N TYR A 12 16.38 -11.71 7.73
CA TYR A 12 16.65 -11.51 6.31
C TYR A 12 16.96 -10.06 6.02
N LEU A 13 16.32 -9.15 6.76
CA LEU A 13 16.55 -7.72 6.59
C LEU A 13 17.90 -7.31 7.17
N GLY A 14 18.26 -7.78 8.38
CA GLY A 14 19.60 -7.56 8.91
C GLY A 14 20.68 -8.27 8.11
N SER A 15 20.40 -9.46 7.57
CA SER A 15 21.32 -10.17 6.67
C SER A 15 21.53 -9.40 5.36
N ALA A 16 20.47 -8.85 4.75
CA ALA A 16 20.55 -8.01 3.57
C ALA A 16 21.33 -6.73 3.85
N GLU A 17 21.09 -6.07 4.98
CA GLU A 17 21.83 -4.87 5.40
C GLU A 17 23.32 -5.16 5.64
N GLN A 18 23.64 -6.26 6.32
CA GLN A 18 25.03 -6.71 6.53
C GLN A 18 25.74 -7.02 5.20
N ALA A 19 25.01 -7.56 4.24
CA ALA A 19 25.50 -7.82 2.89
C ALA A 19 25.57 -6.54 2.02
N GLY A 20 25.12 -5.39 2.53
CA GLY A 20 25.08 -4.13 1.78
C GLY A 20 24.01 -4.10 0.68
N TRP A 21 23.00 -4.97 0.77
CA TRP A 21 21.91 -5.01 -0.21
C TRP A 21 20.91 -3.91 0.07
N VAL A 22 20.52 -3.23 -1.01
CA VAL A 22 19.43 -2.25 -0.97
C VAL A 22 18.11 -2.99 -0.96
N LEU A 23 17.29 -2.76 0.06
CA LEU A 23 15.90 -3.22 0.03
C LEU A 23 15.14 -2.31 -0.94
N THR A 24 14.74 -2.87 -2.08
CA THR A 24 14.24 -2.05 -3.21
C THR A 24 12.78 -1.65 -3.06
N ARG A 25 11.93 -2.59 -2.62
CA ARG A 25 10.47 -2.39 -2.67
C ARG A 25 9.74 -3.11 -1.53
N GLY A 26 9.00 -2.36 -0.73
CA GLY A 26 7.99 -2.91 0.17
C GLY A 26 6.71 -3.22 -0.61
N HIS A 27 6.37 -4.50 -0.76
CA HIS A 27 5.21 -4.97 -1.51
C HIS A 27 4.30 -5.82 -0.61
N ALA A 28 3.08 -5.40 -0.28
CA ALA A 28 2.48 -4.08 -0.49
C ALA A 28 1.80 -3.61 0.80
N LEU A 29 1.57 -2.29 0.94
CA LEU A 29 0.92 -1.74 2.12
C LEU A 29 -0.58 -2.06 2.16
N GLU A 30 -1.26 -2.04 1.01
CA GLU A 30 -2.63 -2.50 0.89
C GLU A 30 -2.86 -3.22 -0.45
N TRP A 31 -3.38 -4.44 -0.35
CA TRP A 31 -3.88 -5.21 -1.48
C TRP A 31 -5.31 -5.64 -1.14
N LEU A 32 -6.27 -5.22 -1.95
CA LEU A 32 -7.69 -5.35 -1.65
C LEU A 32 -8.29 -6.72 -1.99
N THR A 33 -7.47 -7.63 -2.53
CA THR A 33 -7.94 -9.00 -2.82
C THR A 33 -8.50 -9.66 -1.55
N PRO A 34 -9.63 -10.38 -1.63
CA PRO A 34 -10.13 -11.15 -0.50
C PRO A 34 -9.33 -12.44 -0.26
N ASP A 35 -8.48 -12.83 -1.20
CA ASP A 35 -7.72 -14.08 -1.17
C ASP A 35 -6.57 -14.04 -0.17
N TYR A 36 -5.87 -15.18 -0.01
CA TYR A 36 -4.67 -15.31 0.84
C TYR A 36 -4.85 -14.88 2.31
N GLY A 37 -6.09 -14.84 2.79
CA GLY A 37 -6.44 -14.39 4.15
C GLY A 37 -6.53 -12.87 4.31
N PHE A 38 -6.38 -12.08 3.24
CA PHE A 38 -6.44 -10.61 3.32
C PHE A 38 -7.82 -10.10 3.72
N LYS A 39 -8.91 -10.80 3.34
CA LYS A 39 -10.25 -10.50 3.84
C LYS A 39 -10.37 -10.56 5.37
N ASP A 40 -9.53 -11.37 6.03
CA ASP A 40 -9.52 -11.59 7.48
C ASP A 40 -8.47 -10.72 8.19
N HIS A 41 -7.75 -9.86 7.44
CA HIS A 41 -6.79 -8.93 8.03
C HIS A 41 -7.51 -7.91 8.92
N TRP A 42 -6.93 -7.56 10.07
CA TRP A 42 -7.57 -6.70 11.09
C TRP A 42 -8.05 -5.36 10.53
N SER A 43 -7.32 -4.77 9.57
CA SER A 43 -7.72 -3.50 8.95
C SER A 43 -9.01 -3.59 8.13
N ARG A 44 -9.49 -4.81 7.83
CA ARG A 44 -10.65 -5.11 6.98
C ARG A 44 -11.90 -5.54 7.76
N GLN A 45 -11.80 -5.75 9.08
CA GLN A 45 -12.82 -6.47 9.84
C GLN A 45 -14.08 -5.65 10.17
N ASP A 46 -13.97 -4.32 10.32
CA ASP A 46 -15.08 -3.49 10.83
C ASP A 46 -15.82 -2.73 9.71
N GLY A 47 -15.71 -3.21 8.47
CA GLY A 47 -16.42 -2.66 7.31
C GLY A 47 -15.98 -1.24 6.89
N CYS A 48 -16.80 -0.59 6.05
CA CYS A 48 -16.44 0.67 5.38
C CYS A 48 -16.12 1.82 6.36
N GLY A 49 -16.90 1.96 7.44
CA GLY A 49 -16.80 3.11 8.35
C GLY A 49 -15.50 3.16 9.15
N ALA A 50 -14.92 2.01 9.47
CA ALA A 50 -13.69 1.92 10.25
C ALA A 50 -12.44 1.69 9.38
N TYR A 51 -12.62 1.20 8.14
CA TYR A 51 -11.53 0.84 7.24
C TYR A 51 -10.49 1.96 7.06
N ARG A 52 -10.93 3.20 6.82
CA ARG A 52 -10.01 4.34 6.63
C ARG A 52 -9.09 4.55 7.84
N THR A 53 -9.64 4.44 9.05
CA THR A 53 -8.87 4.62 10.30
C THR A 53 -7.83 3.51 10.46
N TYR A 54 -8.23 2.26 10.27
CA TYR A 54 -7.30 1.13 10.40
C TYR A 54 -6.28 1.04 9.29
N LEU A 55 -6.65 1.39 8.06
CA LEU A 55 -5.71 1.50 6.95
C LEU A 55 -4.62 2.54 7.26
N ARG A 56 -5.01 3.71 7.80
CA ARG A 56 -4.05 4.72 8.25
C ARG A 56 -3.11 4.18 9.33
N GLU A 57 -3.64 3.48 10.32
CA GLU A 57 -2.84 2.89 11.39
C GLU A 57 -1.86 1.84 10.84
N ARG A 58 -2.32 0.97 9.94
CA ARG A 58 -1.50 -0.04 9.25
C ARG A 58 -0.35 0.62 8.48
N ILE A 59 -0.67 1.54 7.56
CA ILE A 59 0.33 2.23 6.73
C ILE A 59 1.33 2.97 7.62
N THR A 60 0.85 3.72 8.61
CA THR A 60 1.74 4.47 9.50
C THR A 60 2.65 3.56 10.30
N ARG A 61 2.14 2.45 10.83
CA ARG A 61 2.92 1.46 11.58
C ARG A 61 4.00 0.84 10.70
N ASP A 62 3.60 0.30 9.54
CA ASP A 62 4.49 -0.48 8.68
C ASP A 62 5.59 0.40 8.08
N VAL A 63 5.24 1.57 7.55
CA VAL A 63 6.22 2.49 6.97
C VAL A 63 7.15 3.08 8.03
N LYS A 64 6.66 3.39 9.25
CA LYS A 64 7.55 3.81 10.35
C LYS A 64 8.52 2.72 10.79
N LEU A 65 8.07 1.47 10.84
CA LEU A 65 8.90 0.34 11.25
C LEU A 65 10.10 0.13 10.30
N PHE A 66 9.91 0.45 9.02
CA PHE A 66 10.91 0.27 7.97
C PHE A 66 11.40 1.60 7.36
N ARG A 67 11.26 2.72 8.08
CA ARG A 67 11.64 4.06 7.61
C ARG A 67 13.10 4.08 7.17
N GLY A 68 13.36 4.58 5.97
CA GLY A 68 14.68 4.71 5.35
C GLY A 68 15.31 3.38 4.90
N ARG A 69 14.58 2.26 5.01
CA ARG A 69 15.11 0.94 4.64
C ARG A 69 14.74 0.55 3.22
N TYR A 70 13.50 0.78 2.81
CA TYR A 70 13.04 0.50 1.44
C TYR A 70 13.15 1.74 0.56
N HIS A 71 13.67 1.58 -0.66
CA HIS A 71 13.67 2.67 -1.66
C HIS A 71 12.25 3.07 -2.08
N SER A 72 11.34 2.10 -2.20
CA SER A 72 9.97 2.33 -2.62
C SER A 72 8.95 1.48 -1.87
N TYR A 73 7.70 1.92 -1.85
CA TYR A 73 6.56 1.14 -1.38
C TYR A 73 5.45 1.11 -2.42
N ASP A 74 4.83 -0.05 -2.57
CA ASP A 74 3.50 -0.13 -3.18
C ASP A 74 2.48 0.24 -2.12
N VAL A 75 2.01 1.49 -2.18
CA VAL A 75 0.95 1.96 -1.27
C VAL A 75 -0.33 1.20 -1.56
N TRP A 76 -0.61 1.02 -2.85
CA TRP A 76 -1.75 0.28 -3.36
C TRP A 76 -1.30 -0.77 -4.36
N ASN A 77 -1.80 -1.99 -4.19
CA ASN A 77 -1.67 -3.06 -5.16
C ASN A 77 -3.01 -3.35 -5.81
N GLU A 78 -3.02 -3.32 -7.14
CA GLU A 78 -4.09 -3.81 -8.03
C GLU A 78 -5.45 -3.11 -7.86
N ILE A 79 -5.46 -1.82 -7.54
CA ILE A 79 -6.69 -1.09 -7.22
C ILE A 79 -7.69 -0.98 -8.37
N LEU A 80 -7.31 -1.15 -9.64
CA LEU A 80 -8.25 -1.21 -10.76
C LEU A 80 -8.80 -2.63 -10.96
N ASN A 81 -8.03 -3.64 -10.58
CA ASN A 81 -8.35 -5.05 -10.80
C ASN A 81 -9.11 -5.66 -9.61
N VAL A 82 -8.89 -5.17 -8.38
CA VAL A 82 -9.60 -5.56 -7.15
C VAL A 82 -10.33 -4.38 -6.49
N ARG A 83 -11.03 -3.59 -7.31
CA ARG A 83 -11.69 -2.34 -6.89
C ARG A 83 -13.00 -2.48 -6.11
N GLU A 84 -13.60 -3.66 -6.07
CA GLU A 84 -14.98 -3.86 -5.56
C GLU A 84 -15.19 -3.22 -4.18
N PHE A 85 -14.21 -3.34 -3.29
CA PHE A 85 -14.31 -2.73 -1.97
C PHE A 85 -14.17 -1.21 -1.97
N LEU A 86 -13.31 -0.64 -2.83
CA LEU A 86 -13.21 0.82 -2.98
C LEU A 86 -14.54 1.40 -3.49
N ASP A 87 -15.13 0.74 -4.48
CA ASP A 87 -16.44 1.11 -5.04
C ASP A 87 -17.54 1.02 -3.97
N LYS A 88 -17.62 -0.12 -3.28
CA LYS A 88 -18.63 -0.37 -2.24
C LYS A 88 -18.56 0.63 -1.08
N CYS A 89 -17.35 1.03 -0.69
CA CYS A 89 -17.12 1.89 0.47
C CYS A 89 -16.86 3.36 0.10
N ASP A 90 -16.99 3.73 -1.18
CA ASP A 90 -16.76 5.09 -1.69
C ASP A 90 -15.39 5.68 -1.27
N LEU A 91 -14.33 4.91 -1.47
CA LEU A 91 -13.00 5.23 -0.93
C LEU A 91 -12.09 5.97 -1.92
N TRP A 92 -12.48 6.06 -3.19
CA TRP A 92 -11.69 6.63 -4.28
C TRP A 92 -11.32 8.10 -4.07
N LYS A 93 -12.26 8.88 -3.53
CA LYS A 93 -12.12 10.33 -3.41
C LYS A 93 -11.02 10.72 -2.42
N ASP A 94 -11.11 10.21 -1.20
CA ASP A 94 -10.24 10.66 -0.10
C ASP A 94 -9.23 9.59 0.32
N THR A 95 -9.68 8.35 0.52
CA THR A 95 -8.87 7.33 1.20
C THR A 95 -7.69 6.86 0.33
N VAL A 96 -7.90 6.68 -0.97
CA VAL A 96 -6.83 6.21 -1.87
C VAL A 96 -5.69 7.22 -1.93
N LYS A 97 -6.01 8.52 -2.07
CA LYS A 97 -5.05 9.63 -2.05
C LYS A 97 -4.40 9.81 -0.68
N ASP A 98 -5.18 9.79 0.40
CA ASP A 98 -4.66 10.00 1.75
C ASP A 98 -3.70 8.89 2.19
N ALA A 99 -3.84 7.67 1.68
CA ALA A 99 -2.88 6.59 1.93
C ALA A 99 -1.45 6.99 1.53
N PHE A 100 -1.27 7.68 0.40
CA PHE A 100 0.03 8.22 -0.01
C PHE A 100 0.53 9.30 0.96
N ARG A 101 -0.37 10.18 1.44
CA ARG A 101 0.00 11.23 2.40
C ARG A 101 0.45 10.63 3.74
N TRP A 102 -0.23 9.58 4.22
CA TRP A 102 0.17 8.89 5.44
C TRP A 102 1.52 8.19 5.28
N ALA A 103 1.75 7.52 4.14
CA ALA A 103 3.02 6.88 3.84
C ALA A 103 4.16 7.91 3.72
N ALA A 104 3.96 9.02 2.99
CA ALA A 104 4.94 10.10 2.86
C ALA A 104 5.28 10.76 4.21
N ALA A 105 4.27 10.95 5.08
CA ALA A 105 4.51 11.46 6.43
C ALA A 105 5.27 10.44 7.32
N ALA A 106 5.05 9.15 7.09
CA ALA A 106 5.72 8.08 7.79
C ALA A 106 7.15 7.83 7.29
N ASP A 107 7.45 8.05 6.02
CA ASP A 107 8.80 8.06 5.45
C ASP A 107 8.86 9.00 4.23
N PRO A 108 9.39 10.23 4.39
CA PRO A 108 9.46 11.20 3.30
C PRO A 108 10.54 10.88 2.26
N THR A 109 11.38 9.86 2.50
CA THR A 109 12.47 9.49 1.59
C THR A 109 12.09 8.40 0.61
N ALA A 110 10.98 7.68 0.87
CA ALA A 110 10.55 6.57 0.03
C ALA A 110 9.75 7.04 -1.20
N GLN A 111 10.01 6.42 -2.34
CA GLN A 111 9.15 6.55 -3.51
C GLN A 111 7.84 5.77 -3.29
N LEU A 112 6.70 6.41 -3.55
CA LEU A 112 5.38 5.82 -3.34
C LEU A 112 4.72 5.46 -4.66
N CYS A 113 4.34 4.20 -4.81
CA CYS A 113 3.89 3.63 -6.07
C CYS A 113 2.48 3.04 -5.96
N ILE A 114 1.77 3.01 -7.09
CA ILE A 114 0.68 2.07 -7.34
C ILE A 114 1.27 0.94 -8.17
N ASN A 115 1.09 -0.30 -7.74
CA ASN A 115 1.41 -1.47 -8.54
C ASN A 115 0.12 -2.00 -9.17
N GLU A 116 0.11 -2.24 -10.48
CA GLU A 116 -1.05 -2.76 -11.19
C GLU A 116 -0.58 -3.65 -12.34
N TYR A 117 -1.24 -4.80 -12.52
CA TYR A 117 -0.92 -5.69 -13.65
C TYR A 117 -1.76 -5.29 -14.87
N LYS A 118 -1.33 -5.73 -16.07
CA LYS A 118 -2.00 -5.43 -17.35
C LYS A 118 -2.03 -3.96 -17.77
N LEU A 119 -1.42 -3.02 -17.05
CA LEU A 119 -1.39 -1.61 -17.48
C LEU A 119 -0.88 -1.46 -18.92
N VAL A 120 0.23 -2.11 -19.26
CA VAL A 120 0.90 -1.98 -20.57
C VAL A 120 0.52 -3.07 -21.59
N GLU A 121 -0.41 -3.97 -21.24
CA GLU A 121 -0.81 -5.09 -22.10
C GLU A 121 -1.83 -4.69 -23.18
N GLY A 122 -2.22 -3.41 -23.24
CA GLY A 122 -3.21 -2.86 -24.17
C GLY A 122 -4.62 -2.78 -23.57
N GLY A 123 -5.51 -2.06 -24.25
CA GLY A 123 -6.83 -1.67 -23.74
C GLY A 123 -6.77 -0.45 -22.81
N ASP A 124 -7.88 -0.12 -22.17
CA ASP A 124 -8.07 1.19 -21.53
C ASP A 124 -7.47 1.31 -20.11
N ARG A 125 -6.65 0.34 -19.67
CA ARG A 125 -6.15 0.28 -18.27
C ARG A 125 -5.10 1.35 -17.97
N THR A 126 -4.23 1.66 -18.93
CA THR A 126 -3.30 2.78 -18.77
C THR A 126 -4.07 4.10 -18.69
N GLU A 127 -5.03 4.31 -19.58
CA GLU A 127 -5.88 5.50 -19.60
C GLU A 127 -6.69 5.64 -18.30
N GLU A 128 -7.28 4.57 -17.80
CA GLU A 128 -8.03 4.55 -16.53
C GLU A 128 -7.12 4.94 -15.36
N MET A 129 -5.93 4.36 -15.26
CA MET A 129 -4.97 4.71 -14.20
C MET A 129 -4.54 6.19 -14.31
N VAL A 130 -4.28 6.68 -15.52
CA VAL A 130 -3.94 8.10 -15.76
C VAL A 130 -5.10 9.01 -15.34
N GLN A 131 -6.34 8.65 -15.64
CA GLN A 131 -7.51 9.43 -15.22
C GLN A 131 -7.66 9.47 -13.69
N VAL A 132 -7.57 8.32 -13.03
CA VAL A 132 -7.67 8.21 -11.57
C VAL A 132 -6.60 9.05 -10.88
N VAL A 133 -5.33 8.88 -11.27
CA VAL A 133 -4.22 9.65 -10.67
C VAL A 133 -4.32 11.13 -11.04
N GLY A 134 -4.73 11.45 -12.28
CA GLY A 134 -4.91 12.81 -12.75
C GLY A 134 -5.95 13.60 -11.94
N GLN A 135 -7.04 12.95 -11.53
CA GLN A 135 -8.04 13.57 -10.65
C GLN A 135 -7.45 13.96 -9.30
N TRP A 136 -6.59 13.13 -8.72
CA TRP A 136 -5.97 13.42 -7.42
C TRP A 136 -4.94 14.54 -7.45
N LEU A 137 -4.26 14.72 -8.60
CA LEU A 137 -3.23 15.76 -8.79
C LEU A 137 -3.83 17.13 -9.14
N ALA A 138 -5.09 17.17 -9.59
CA ALA A 138 -5.79 18.39 -9.96
C ALA A 138 -6.43 19.12 -8.76
N GLU A 139 -6.43 18.52 -7.58
CA GLU A 139 -6.97 19.04 -6.31
C GLU A 139 -5.90 19.60 -5.38
#